data_AF-A0A7X6YX57-F1
#
_entry.id   AF-A0A7X6YX57-F1
#
_cell.length_a   1.000
_cell.length_b   1.000
_cell.length_c   1.000
_cell.angle_alpha   90.00
_cell.angle_beta   90.00
_cell.angle_gamma   90.00
#
_symmetry.space_group_name_H-M   'P 1'
#
loop_
_entity.id
_entity.type
_entity.pdbx_description
1 polymer ?
#
loop_
_entity_poly.entity_id
_entity_poly.type
_entity_poly.pdbx_seq_one_letter_code
_entity_poly.pdbx_strand_id
1 'polypeptide(L)' 'MSTKNVLGRGVGALLPEDAAEAEEKFFLCDIDKISANPHQPRSYFDEDKLQQLADSIREKGVIQPLLVTKGKGNR' A
#
# COMPACT_ATOMS: atom_id res chain seq x y z
N MET A 1 27.98 30.49 -32.18
CA MET A 1 26.55 30.20 -32.38
C MET A 1 26.12 29.26 -31.26
N SER A 2 25.53 29.80 -30.18
CA SER A 2 25.19 29.04 -28.96
C SER A 2 23.71 28.64 -29.01
N THR A 3 23.41 27.35 -28.93
CA THR A 3 22.05 26.81 -28.97
C THR A 3 21.36 27.08 -27.64
N LYS A 4 20.53 28.12 -27.60
CA LYS A 4 19.63 28.37 -26.47
C LYS A 4 18.59 27.26 -26.45
N ASN A 5 18.61 26.43 -25.40
CA ASN A 5 17.52 25.54 -25.05
C ASN A 5 16.28 26.39 -24.72
N VAL A 6 15.35 26.50 -25.67
CA VAL A 6 14.08 27.26 -25.52
C VAL A 6 12.90 26.36 -25.10
N LEU A 7 13.13 25.06 -24.89
CA LEU A 7 12.13 24.18 -24.27
C LEU A 7 12.50 23.98 -22.81
N GLY A 8 11.73 24.56 -21.89
CA GLY A 8 11.89 24.27 -20.46
C GLY A 8 11.21 25.19 -19.48
N ARG A 9 10.66 26.34 -19.90
CA ARG A 9 10.04 27.29 -18.94
C ARG A 9 8.57 27.04 -18.65
N GLY A 10 7.87 26.27 -19.49
CA GLY A 10 6.43 25.99 -19.32
C GLY A 10 6.12 24.61 -18.75
N VAL A 11 7.05 23.65 -18.86
CA VAL A 11 6.81 22.27 -18.42
C VAL A 11 6.95 22.14 -16.90
N GLY A 12 7.92 22.82 -16.29
CA GLY A 12 8.06 22.87 -14.82
C GLY A 12 6.91 23.61 -14.10
N ALA A 13 6.11 24.41 -14.82
CA ALA A 13 4.92 25.07 -14.24
C ALA A 13 3.67 24.16 -14.24
N LEU A 14 3.70 23.06 -15.02
CA LEU A 14 2.63 22.06 -15.08
C LEU A 14 2.90 20.85 -14.19
N LEU A 15 4.15 20.69 -13.75
CA LEU A 15 4.55 19.65 -12.83
C LEU A 15 4.50 20.26 -11.42
N PRO A 16 3.66 19.74 -10.51
CA PRO A 16 3.76 20.15 -9.11
C PRO A 16 5.17 19.81 -8.61
N GLU A 17 5.95 20.85 -8.28
CA GLU A 17 7.29 20.73 -7.68
C GLU A 17 7.21 20.10 -6.26
N ASP A 18 6.00 20.01 -5.70
CA ASP A 18 5.67 19.32 -4.44
C ASP A 18 5.33 17.82 -4.64
N ALA A 19 5.86 17.17 -5.67
CA ALA A 19 5.75 15.71 -5.82
C ALA A 19 6.67 14.92 -4.86
N ALA A 20 7.03 15.51 -3.72
CA ALA A 20 8.06 15.02 -2.81
C ALA A 20 7.71 15.24 -1.34
N GLU A 21 6.54 14.78 -0.92
CA GLU A 21 6.40 14.07 0.35
C GLU A 21 5.37 12.99 0.10
N ALA A 22 5.84 11.78 -0.22
CA ALA A 22 4.98 10.61 -0.16
C ALA A 22 4.62 10.44 1.32
N GLU A 23 3.56 11.12 1.76
CA GLU A 23 2.85 10.81 3.00
C GLU A 23 2.76 9.30 3.09
N GLU A 24 3.19 8.73 4.22
CA GLU A 24 3.22 7.28 4.40
C GLU A 24 1.86 6.69 3.98
N LYS A 25 1.80 6.07 2.80
CA LYS A 25 0.54 5.60 2.18
C LYS A 25 -0.09 4.42 2.93
N PHE A 26 0.52 4.02 4.03
CA PHE A 26 0.15 2.91 4.89
C PHE A 26 0.57 3.24 6.33
N PHE A 27 -0.06 2.59 7.29
CA PHE A 27 0.22 2.75 8.71
C PHE A 27 0.36 1.38 9.37
N LEU A 28 1.04 1.32 10.51
CA LEU A 28 1.09 0.12 11.33
C LEU A 28 -0.20 -0.02 12.12
N CYS A 29 -0.83 -1.20 12.03
CA CYS A 29 -2.08 -1.53 12.72
C CYS A 29 -1.86 -2.74 13.62
N ASP A 30 -2.27 -2.66 14.88
CA ASP A 30 -2.27 -3.81 15.77
C ASP A 30 -3.19 -4.90 15.22
N ILE A 31 -2.73 -6.15 15.25
CA ILE A 31 -3.49 -7.30 14.71
C ILE A 31 -4.83 -7.44 15.43
N ASP A 32 -4.86 -7.17 16.74
CA ASP A 32 -6.07 -7.27 17.58
C ASP A 32 -7.17 -6.25 17.21
N LYS A 33 -6.83 -5.21 16.43
CA LYS A 33 -7.79 -4.21 15.93
C LYS A 33 -8.40 -4.61 14.59
N ILE A 34 -7.92 -5.69 13.96
CA ILE A 34 -8.37 -6.17 12.65
C ILE A 34 -9.38 -7.30 12.84
N SER A 35 -10.56 -7.14 12.26
CA SER A 35 -11.57 -8.20 12.19
C SER A 35 -11.64 -8.82 10.80
N ALA A 36 -12.14 -10.05 10.73
CA ALA A 36 -12.35 -10.74 9.46
C ALA A 36 -13.33 -9.96 8.57
N ASN A 37 -13.06 -9.93 7.26
CA ASN A 37 -13.93 -9.28 6.28
C ASN A 37 -15.32 -9.98 6.25
N PRO A 38 -16.43 -9.29 6.59
CA PRO A 38 -17.78 -9.87 6.53
C PRO A 38 -18.21 -10.28 5.12
N HIS A 39 -17.58 -9.70 4.09
CA HIS A 39 -17.85 -9.97 2.69
C HIS A 39 -16.72 -10.79 2.04
N GLN A 40 -16.07 -11.68 2.80
CA GLN A 40 -14.98 -12.52 2.29
C GLN A 40 -15.48 -13.47 1.18
N PRO A 41 -15.09 -13.28 -0.09
CA PRO A 41 -15.50 -14.19 -1.17
C PRO A 41 -14.76 -15.52 -1.13
N ARG A 42 -13.54 -15.56 -0.55
CA ARG A 42 -12.77 -16.80 -0.42
C ARG A 42 -13.35 -17.66 0.70
N SER A 43 -13.98 -18.77 0.33
CA SER A 43 -14.59 -19.73 1.27
C SER A 43 -13.66 -20.88 1.69
N TYR A 44 -12.63 -21.17 0.91
CA TYR A 44 -11.68 -22.26 1.16
C TYR A 44 -10.26 -21.71 1.36
N PHE A 45 -9.59 -22.23 2.39
CA PHE A 45 -8.19 -22.00 2.68
C PHE A 45 -7.47 -23.35 2.68
N ASP A 46 -6.40 -23.43 1.91
CA ASP A 46 -5.51 -24.58 1.85
C ASP A 46 -4.44 -24.40 2.92
N GLU A 47 -4.42 -25.30 3.90
CA GLU A 47 -3.55 -25.21 5.09
C GLU A 47 -2.06 -25.21 4.73
N ASP A 48 -1.65 -26.03 3.75
CA ASP A 48 -0.26 -26.12 3.32
C ASP A 48 0.20 -24.80 2.68
N LYS A 49 -0.66 -24.20 1.85
CA LYS A 49 -0.37 -22.88 1.25
C LYS A 49 -0.38 -21.77 2.27
N LEU A 50 -1.23 -21.85 3.29
CA LEU A 50 -1.29 -20.87 4.37
C LEU A 50 -0.01 -20.92 5.20
N GLN A 51 0.49 -22.12 5.50
CA GLN A 51 1.76 -22.30 6.19
C GLN A 51 2.94 -21.75 5.37
N GLN A 52 3.00 -22.06 4.07
CA GLN A 52 4.02 -21.51 3.18
C GLN A 52 4.01 -19.98 3.13
N LEU A 53 2.82 -19.38 3.12
CA LEU A 53 2.69 -17.91 3.17
C LEU A 53 3.20 -17.36 4.50
N ALA A 54 2.87 -17.98 5.62
CA ALA A 54 3.35 -17.57 6.93
C ALA A 54 4.88 -17.64 7.03
N ASP A 55 5.49 -18.71 6.51
CA ASP A 55 6.95 -18.86 6.44
C ASP A 55 7.60 -17.75 5.59
N SER A 56 7.03 -17.47 4.41
CA SER A 56 7.50 -16.37 3.56
C SER A 56 7.36 -14.99 4.23
N ILE A 57 6.29 -14.76 5.00
CA ILE A 57 6.09 -13.50 5.73
C ILE A 57 7.11 -13.36 6.86
N ARG A 58 7.49 -14.43 7.55
CA ARG A 58 8.55 -14.36 8.58
C ARG A 58 9.92 -13.99 7.99
N GLU A 59 10.23 -14.46 6.78
CA GLU A 59 11.51 -14.18 6.12
C GLU A 59 11.56 -12.79 5.48
N LYS A 60 10.48 -12.36 4.81
CA LYS A 60 10.47 -11.18 3.93
C LYS A 60 9.60 -10.03 4.44
N GLY A 61 8.82 -10.28 5.49
CA GLY A 61 7.74 -9.40 5.92
C GLY A 61 6.55 -9.41 4.97
N VAL A 62 5.60 -8.53 5.24
CA VAL A 62 4.42 -8.30 4.40
C VAL A 62 4.80 -7.34 3.27
N ILE A 63 4.98 -7.88 2.06
CA ILE A 63 5.45 -7.10 0.90
C ILE A 63 4.40 -6.09 0.42
N GLN A 64 3.12 -6.47 0.49
CA GLN A 64 2.02 -5.62 0.07
C GLN A 64 1.18 -5.23 1.30
N PRO A 65 1.00 -3.92 1.58
CA PRO A 65 0.13 -3.47 2.65
C PRO A 65 -1.29 -4.03 2.51
N LEU A 66 -1.91 -4.36 3.63
CA LEU A 66 -3.29 -4.83 3.68
C LEU A 66 -4.24 -3.64 3.55
N LEU A 67 -5.32 -3.84 2.78
CA LEU A 67 -6.41 -2.87 2.71
C LEU A 67 -7.35 -3.11 3.90
N VAL A 68 -7.60 -2.06 4.67
CA VAL A 68 -8.56 -2.08 5.77
C VAL A 68 -9.54 -0.92 5.65
N THR A 69 -10.72 -1.08 6.23
CA THR A 69 -11.68 0.01 6.40
C THR A 69 -11.96 0.18 7.89
N LYS A 70 -12.33 1.39 8.32
CA LYS A 70 -12.74 1.60 9.71
C LYS A 70 -14.01 0.77 9.97
N GLY A 71 -13.86 -0.28 10.78
CA GLY A 71 -15.01 -1.00 11.30
C GLY A 71 -15.86 -0.06 12.17
N LYS A 72 -17.19 -0.19 12.09
CA LYS A 72 -18.03 0.26 13.21
C LYS A 72 -17.71 -0.69 14.36
N GLY A 73 -16.88 -0.25 15.31
CA GLY A 73 -16.49 -1.08 16.46
C GLY A 73 -17.73 -1.71 17.10
N ASN A 74 -17.64 -3.00 17.41
CA ASN A 74 -18.63 -3.85 18.08
C ASN A 74 -20.12 -3.55 17.79
N ARG A 75 -20.76 -4.45 17.07
CA ARG A 75 -22.02 -4.99 17.60
C ARG A 75 -21.68 -5.94 18.74
#